data_AF-A0A6H1K9P4-F1
#
_entry.id   AF-A0A6H1K9P4-F1
#
_cell.length_a   1.000
_cell.length_b   1.000
_cell.length_c   1.000
_cell.angle_alpha   90.00
_cell.angle_beta   90.00
_cell.angle_gamma   90.00
#
_symmetry.space_group_name_H-M   'P 1'
#
loop_
_entity.id
_entity.type
_entity.pdbx_description
1 polymer ?
#
loop_
_entity_poly.entity_id
_entity_poly.type
_entity_poly.pdbx_seq_one_letter_code
_entity_poly.pdbx_strand_id
1 'polypeptide(L)'
;MTATDTGNTTAGAVFAVRTGGTRQLAGTGTLLRFALRRDRVLTPLWTGVIALMVLSLPNTLKTVYGTAAERAGLARQMLTNSSLRATYGPVFSDSLGGLTAWRVGGYAGLFAGIMSLLVVVRHTRDEEESGRQELLSSAMVGRRAPLTAALLAALVANGALAVLIAGGLAGQGAPGALALGLGVGGVGMVFATAAAIVAQFTQSARLAKGLTGGVLGTAFVLRAAGDSAATDGSSPLTWVSPLGWLENERPFADERWWVLLLFAVAVALQGALAYALAGRRDVGMSFLPTRPGPASGRLGTAWALAWRLQRGGVLGWSLGFLAAGAAFGGITQGASDLVGDNARTREIIERMGGQSGITDAFLAAMTGMLGMVAALYIVSSVLRLHGEETSQRAEPILANAVGRLRWAGGHLVIAFGGAVLIMLLGGAGLGLGYGHEPGPVLGACLLQIPAVWTVGGLAVLLYGVFPRSAPGAWGAAGLVLLLGWIGPALDVPQVLMDLSPYGHLPKLPGGEMTWTPVLVLTVIAAGLTGAGLTALRRRDLST
;
A
#
# COMPACT_ATOMS: atom_id res chain seq x y z
N MET A 1 83.15 39.37 -10.97
CA MET A 1 82.72 39.14 -12.36
C MET A 1 82.36 37.66 -12.48
N THR A 2 81.14 37.38 -12.92
CA THR A 2 80.57 36.08 -13.31
C THR A 2 80.57 34.95 -12.26
N ALA A 3 79.50 34.90 -11.47
CA ALA A 3 79.06 33.70 -10.75
C ALA A 3 78.26 32.80 -11.71
N THR A 4 78.60 31.52 -11.68
CA THR A 4 78.00 30.39 -12.39
C THR A 4 76.57 30.12 -11.95
N ASP A 5 75.65 30.14 -12.92
CA ASP A 5 74.26 29.76 -12.79
C ASP A 5 74.15 28.22 -12.79
N THR A 6 73.70 27.65 -11.68
CA THR A 6 73.46 26.20 -11.54
C THR A 6 71.99 25.93 -11.72
N GLY A 7 71.64 25.34 -12.86
CA GLY A 7 70.28 24.97 -13.22
C GLY A 7 69.68 24.00 -12.20
N ASN A 8 68.62 24.44 -11.54
CA ASN A 8 67.74 23.60 -10.74
C ASN A 8 66.47 23.33 -11.55
N THR A 9 66.49 22.26 -12.35
CA THR A 9 65.31 21.71 -13.02
C THR A 9 64.41 21.08 -11.96
N THR A 10 63.51 21.88 -11.40
CA THR A 10 62.37 21.37 -10.63
C THR A 10 61.44 20.64 -11.59
N ALA A 11 61.55 19.31 -11.61
CA ALA A 11 60.58 18.44 -12.23
C ALA A 11 59.24 18.65 -11.52
N GLY A 12 58.40 19.51 -12.10
CA GLY A 12 57.00 19.61 -11.74
C GLY A 12 56.36 18.25 -11.97
N ALA A 13 56.15 17.48 -10.89
CA ALA A 13 55.31 16.31 -10.91
C ALA A 13 53.88 16.78 -11.21
N VAL A 14 53.57 16.91 -12.49
CA VAL A 14 52.20 17.00 -12.97
C VAL A 14 51.53 15.74 -12.44
N PHE A 15 50.67 15.89 -11.44
CA PHE A 15 49.75 14.83 -11.04
C PHE A 15 48.95 14.49 -12.29
N ALA A 16 49.37 13.44 -13.00
CA ALA A 16 48.62 12.88 -14.09
C ALA A 16 47.26 12.49 -13.48
N VAL A 17 46.24 13.31 -13.75
CA VAL A 17 44.85 12.95 -13.50
C VAL A 17 44.67 11.65 -14.26
N ARG A 18 44.63 10.53 -13.54
CA ARG A 18 44.30 9.25 -14.15
C ARG A 18 42.97 9.47 -14.83
N THR A 19 42.95 9.44 -16.16
CA THR A 19 41.75 9.30 -16.98
C THR A 19 41.23 7.86 -16.80
N GLY A 20 40.91 7.50 -15.54
CA GLY A 20 40.22 6.28 -15.24
C GLY A 20 38.84 6.39 -15.83
N GLY A 21 38.56 5.61 -16.87
CA GLY A 21 37.26 5.56 -17.54
C GLY A 21 36.14 5.62 -16.51
N THR A 22 35.19 6.54 -16.72
CA THR A 22 34.15 6.88 -15.75
C THR A 22 33.45 5.62 -15.25
N ARG A 23 33.81 5.13 -14.06
CA ARG A 23 33.17 3.94 -13.48
C ARG A 23 31.82 4.37 -12.91
N GLN A 24 30.88 4.74 -13.79
CA GLN A 24 29.54 5.23 -13.43
C GLN A 24 28.75 4.22 -12.59
N LEU A 25 29.14 2.95 -12.63
CA LEU A 25 28.56 1.84 -11.88
C LEU A 25 29.46 1.31 -10.74
N ALA A 26 30.58 1.98 -10.43
CA ALA A 26 31.41 1.59 -9.29
C ALA A 26 30.58 1.57 -8.00
N GLY A 27 30.77 0.54 -7.18
CA GLY A 27 30.05 0.39 -5.91
C GLY A 27 28.65 -0.22 -6.00
N THR A 28 28.11 -0.49 -7.19
CA THR A 28 26.75 -1.08 -7.36
C THR A 28 26.57 -2.38 -6.58
N GLY A 29 27.52 -3.31 -6.66
CA GLY A 29 27.43 -4.58 -5.95
C GLY A 29 27.44 -4.45 -4.42
N THR A 30 28.22 -3.49 -3.90
CA THR A 30 28.25 -3.18 -2.46
C THR A 30 26.94 -2.57 -1.99
N LEU A 31 26.39 -1.63 -2.76
CA LEU A 31 25.09 -1.00 -2.48
C LEU A 31 23.95 -2.02 -2.57
N LEU A 32 23.96 -2.91 -3.57
CA LEU A 32 22.98 -3.99 -3.69
C LEU A 32 23.04 -4.93 -2.48
N ARG A 33 24.24 -5.37 -2.09
CA ARG A 33 24.41 -6.22 -0.90
C ARG A 33 23.92 -5.53 0.35
N PHE A 34 24.19 -4.23 0.49
CA PHE A 34 23.68 -3.42 1.60
C PHE A 34 22.15 -3.33 1.58
N ALA A 35 21.55 -3.04 0.43
CA ALA A 35 20.09 -2.98 0.26
C ALA A 35 19.42 -4.30 0.65
N LEU A 36 19.93 -5.43 0.15
CA LEU A 36 19.41 -6.77 0.48
C LEU A 36 19.58 -7.11 1.97
N ARG A 37 20.69 -6.71 2.61
CA ARG A 37 20.88 -6.90 4.06
C ARG A 37 19.92 -6.04 4.87
N ARG A 38 19.71 -4.80 4.45
CA ARG A 38 18.80 -3.87 5.12
C ARG A 38 17.35 -4.31 5.01
N ASP A 39 17.00 -4.96 3.91
CA ASP A 39 15.63 -5.42 3.65
C ASP A 39 15.45 -6.93 3.87
N ARG A 40 16.39 -7.58 4.58
CA ARG A 40 16.39 -9.04 4.86
C ARG A 40 15.14 -9.58 5.56
N VAL A 41 14.35 -8.71 6.19
CA VAL A 41 13.06 -9.07 6.79
C VAL A 41 11.92 -8.62 5.89
N LEU A 42 11.94 -7.36 5.45
CA LEU A 42 10.83 -6.75 4.74
C LEU A 42 10.63 -7.36 3.34
N THR A 43 11.69 -7.57 2.56
CA THR A 43 11.57 -8.15 1.21
C THR A 43 11.07 -9.59 1.26
N PRO A 44 11.65 -10.52 2.07
CA PRO A 44 11.11 -11.88 2.18
C PRO A 44 9.69 -11.93 2.74
N LEU A 45 9.32 -11.01 3.65
CA LEU A 45 7.96 -10.92 4.16
C LEU A 45 6.98 -10.53 3.04
N TRP A 46 7.29 -9.50 2.24
CA TRP A 46 6.48 -9.12 1.10
C TRP A 46 6.35 -10.24 0.07
N THR A 47 7.46 -10.83 -0.35
CA THR A 47 7.44 -11.92 -1.33
C THR A 47 6.71 -13.15 -0.79
N GLY A 48 6.91 -13.48 0.50
CA GLY A 48 6.24 -14.58 1.17
C GLY A 48 4.74 -14.38 1.30
N VAL A 49 4.28 -13.19 1.68
CA VAL A 49 2.84 -12.87 1.78
C VAL A 49 2.17 -12.91 0.42
N ILE A 50 2.78 -12.31 -0.62
CA ILE A 50 2.22 -12.34 -1.98
C ILE A 50 2.20 -13.76 -2.53
N ALA A 51 3.29 -14.52 -2.36
CA ALA A 51 3.35 -15.92 -2.77
C ALA A 51 2.32 -16.76 -2.03
N LEU A 52 2.19 -16.63 -0.70
CA LEU A 52 1.21 -17.37 0.10
C LEU A 52 -0.23 -17.06 -0.34
N MET A 53 -0.54 -15.79 -0.66
CA MET A 53 -1.84 -15.40 -1.20
C MET A 53 -2.17 -16.15 -2.50
N VAL A 54 -1.18 -16.33 -3.38
CA VAL A 54 -1.36 -17.06 -4.65
C VAL A 54 -1.43 -18.58 -4.42
N LEU A 55 -0.52 -19.11 -3.61
CA LEU A 55 -0.33 -20.56 -3.42
C LEU A 55 -1.38 -21.21 -2.50
N SER A 56 -2.06 -20.45 -1.65
CA SER A 56 -3.14 -20.95 -0.79
C SER A 56 -4.46 -21.20 -1.54
N LEU A 57 -4.64 -20.57 -2.70
CA LEU A 57 -5.93 -20.53 -3.37
C LEU A 57 -6.32 -21.83 -4.10
N PRO A 58 -5.43 -22.57 -4.80
CA PRO A 58 -5.81 -23.81 -5.48
C PRO A 58 -6.48 -24.83 -4.56
N ASN A 59 -5.96 -25.00 -3.34
CA ASN A 59 -6.54 -25.93 -2.36
C ASN A 59 -7.89 -25.45 -1.84
N THR A 60 -8.03 -24.15 -1.62
CA THR A 60 -9.30 -23.53 -1.22
C THR A 60 -10.35 -23.73 -2.31
N LEU A 61 -10.00 -23.45 -3.58
CA LEU A 61 -10.87 -23.67 -4.73
C LEU A 61 -11.22 -25.14 -4.92
N LYS A 62 -10.28 -26.06 -4.71
CA LYS A 62 -10.56 -27.51 -4.78
C LYS A 62 -11.53 -27.98 -3.68
N THR A 63 -11.46 -27.37 -2.51
CA THR A 63 -12.33 -27.70 -1.37
C THR A 63 -13.75 -27.17 -1.57
N VAL A 64 -13.88 -25.97 -2.15
CA VAL A 64 -15.18 -25.30 -2.36
C VAL A 64 -15.83 -25.70 -3.70
N TYR A 65 -15.04 -25.93 -4.76
CA TYR A 65 -15.45 -26.26 -6.12
C TYR A 65 -14.67 -27.49 -6.64
N GLY A 66 -14.97 -28.65 -6.08
CA GLY A 66 -14.20 -29.87 -6.32
C GLY A 66 -14.37 -30.47 -7.71
N THR A 67 -15.56 -30.32 -8.32
CA THR A 67 -15.87 -30.91 -9.62
C THR A 67 -15.59 -29.96 -10.79
N ALA A 68 -15.36 -30.50 -11.98
CA ALA A 68 -15.22 -29.67 -13.20
C ALA A 68 -16.51 -28.91 -13.53
N ALA A 69 -17.68 -29.53 -13.28
CA ALA A 69 -18.97 -28.91 -13.51
C ALA A 69 -19.21 -27.68 -12.61
N GLU A 70 -18.84 -27.77 -11.32
CA GLU A 70 -18.92 -26.64 -10.38
C GLU A 70 -18.00 -25.49 -10.80
N ARG A 71 -16.77 -25.79 -11.24
CA ARG A 71 -15.82 -24.78 -11.72
C ARG A 71 -16.26 -24.11 -13.02
N ALA A 72 -16.81 -24.86 -13.96
CA ALA A 72 -17.41 -24.32 -15.18
C ALA A 72 -18.70 -23.51 -14.88
N GLY A 73 -19.44 -23.88 -13.84
CA GLY A 73 -20.57 -23.11 -13.32
C GLY A 73 -20.13 -21.76 -12.75
N LEU A 74 -19.10 -21.76 -11.91
CA LEU A 74 -18.46 -20.55 -11.39
C LEU A 74 -18.00 -19.63 -12.52
N ALA A 75 -17.24 -20.15 -13.49
CA ALA A 75 -16.74 -19.37 -14.62
C ALA A 75 -17.89 -18.69 -15.39
N ARG A 76 -18.99 -19.41 -15.66
CA ARG A 76 -20.17 -18.86 -16.34
C ARG A 76 -20.89 -17.79 -15.53
N GLN A 77 -21.12 -18.02 -14.24
CA GLN A 77 -21.75 -17.03 -13.35
C GLN A 77 -20.93 -15.74 -13.24
N MET A 78 -19.60 -15.85 -13.31
CA MET A 78 -18.72 -14.69 -13.23
C MET A 78 -18.71 -13.86 -14.51
N LEU A 79 -18.96 -14.46 -15.68
CA LEU A 79 -19.06 -13.72 -16.95
C LEU A 79 -20.27 -12.77 -16.98
N THR A 80 -21.37 -13.13 -16.32
CA THR A 80 -22.61 -12.34 -16.30
C THR A 80 -22.58 -11.17 -15.31
N ASN A 81 -21.64 -11.14 -14.36
CA ASN A 81 -21.57 -10.11 -13.32
C ASN A 81 -20.51 -9.03 -13.64
N SER A 82 -20.95 -7.86 -14.08
CA SER A 82 -20.07 -6.74 -14.44
C SER A 82 -19.23 -6.20 -13.28
N SER A 83 -19.77 -6.17 -12.05
CA SER A 83 -19.07 -5.72 -10.85
C SER A 83 -17.91 -6.66 -10.47
N LEU A 84 -18.13 -7.97 -10.58
CA LEU A 84 -17.08 -8.97 -10.33
C LEU A 84 -16.04 -8.97 -11.45
N ARG A 85 -16.45 -8.76 -12.71
CA ARG A 85 -15.50 -8.55 -13.83
C ARG A 85 -14.65 -7.30 -13.62
N ALA A 86 -15.22 -6.18 -13.18
CA ALA A 86 -14.46 -4.98 -12.86
C ALA A 86 -13.43 -5.23 -11.73
N THR A 87 -13.73 -6.15 -10.80
CA THR A 87 -12.90 -6.46 -9.63
C THR A 87 -11.77 -7.44 -9.95
N TYR A 88 -12.08 -8.54 -10.65
CA TYR A 88 -11.15 -9.66 -10.86
C TYR A 88 -10.67 -9.80 -12.32
N GLY A 89 -11.40 -9.21 -13.26
CA GLY A 89 -11.19 -9.39 -14.70
C GLY A 89 -12.02 -10.54 -15.30
N PRO A 90 -11.92 -10.75 -16.63
CA PRO A 90 -12.44 -11.90 -17.34
C PRO A 90 -11.83 -13.24 -16.90
N VAL A 91 -12.65 -14.28 -16.96
CA VAL A 91 -12.24 -15.67 -16.71
C VAL A 91 -11.87 -16.32 -18.04
N PHE A 92 -10.62 -16.77 -18.19
CA PHE A 92 -10.14 -17.42 -19.41
C PHE A 92 -10.06 -18.95 -19.33
N SER A 93 -10.09 -19.53 -18.12
CA SER A 93 -9.95 -20.98 -17.90
C SER A 93 -10.65 -21.39 -16.59
N ASP A 94 -11.29 -22.55 -16.59
CA ASP A 94 -11.96 -23.18 -15.44
C ASP A 94 -11.05 -24.17 -14.68
N SER A 95 -9.79 -24.29 -15.12
CA SER A 95 -8.76 -25.02 -14.39
C SER A 95 -8.50 -24.38 -13.02
N LEU A 96 -8.03 -25.17 -12.04
CA LEU A 96 -7.67 -24.63 -10.73
C LEU A 96 -6.59 -23.55 -10.82
N GLY A 97 -5.62 -23.73 -11.73
CA GLY A 97 -4.60 -22.72 -12.04
C GLY A 97 -5.18 -21.46 -12.66
N GLY A 98 -6.08 -21.59 -13.63
CA GLY A 98 -6.74 -20.48 -14.31
C GLY A 98 -7.64 -19.65 -13.40
N LEU A 99 -8.46 -20.33 -12.58
CA LEU A 99 -9.28 -19.67 -11.56
C LEU A 99 -8.43 -19.02 -10.47
N THR A 100 -7.25 -19.59 -10.17
CA THR A 100 -6.29 -18.95 -9.26
C THR A 100 -5.72 -17.67 -9.88
N ALA A 101 -5.26 -17.72 -11.13
CA ALA A 101 -4.75 -16.56 -11.85
C ALA A 101 -5.80 -15.45 -11.95
N TRP A 102 -7.06 -15.80 -12.26
CA TRP A 102 -8.17 -14.85 -12.30
C TRP A 102 -8.44 -14.20 -10.93
N ARG A 103 -8.56 -15.00 -9.87
CA ARG A 103 -9.02 -14.49 -8.57
C ARG A 103 -7.99 -13.63 -7.86
N VAL A 104 -6.70 -13.96 -7.97
CA VAL A 104 -5.63 -13.31 -7.20
C VAL A 104 -4.50 -12.74 -8.04
N GLY A 105 -4.43 -13.03 -9.35
CA GLY A 105 -3.34 -12.55 -10.21
C GLY A 105 -3.24 -11.02 -10.25
N GLY A 106 -4.36 -10.34 -10.52
CA GLY A 106 -4.41 -8.87 -10.53
C GLY A 106 -3.97 -8.24 -9.21
N TYR A 107 -4.39 -8.82 -8.07
CA TYR A 107 -3.96 -8.38 -6.74
C TYR A 107 -2.49 -8.69 -6.45
N ALA A 108 -1.99 -9.85 -6.88
CA ALA A 108 -0.58 -10.21 -6.75
C ALA A 108 0.31 -9.24 -7.53
N GLY A 109 -0.09 -8.88 -8.76
CA GLY A 109 0.57 -7.83 -9.54
C GLY A 109 0.52 -6.46 -8.86
N LEU A 110 -0.64 -6.07 -8.32
CA LEU A 110 -0.82 -4.82 -7.57
C LEU A 110 0.14 -4.76 -6.36
N PHE A 111 0.18 -5.79 -5.53
CA PHE A 111 1.08 -5.86 -4.37
C PHE A 111 2.55 -5.94 -4.77
N ALA A 112 2.89 -6.64 -5.85
CA ALA A 112 4.25 -6.64 -6.41
C ALA A 112 4.67 -5.23 -6.86
N GLY A 113 3.75 -4.46 -7.44
CA GLY A 113 3.96 -3.05 -7.78
C GLY A 113 4.19 -2.17 -6.56
N ILE A 114 3.39 -2.33 -5.50
CA ILE A 114 3.57 -1.62 -4.21
C ILE A 114 4.91 -1.97 -3.57
N MET A 115 5.26 -3.27 -3.51
CA MET A 115 6.55 -3.71 -2.99
C MET A 115 7.70 -3.03 -3.75
N SER A 116 7.63 -3.06 -5.08
CA SER A 116 8.69 -2.56 -5.96
C SER A 116 8.87 -1.05 -5.87
N LEU A 117 7.78 -0.26 -5.85
CA LEU A 117 7.89 1.19 -5.67
C LEU A 117 8.45 1.55 -4.28
N LEU A 118 8.09 0.79 -3.23
CA LEU A 118 8.61 1.03 -1.88
C LEU A 118 10.11 0.73 -1.81
N VAL A 119 10.56 -0.39 -2.39
CA VAL A 119 11.98 -0.77 -2.46
C VAL A 119 12.78 0.29 -3.22
N VAL A 120 12.33 0.69 -4.41
CA VAL A 120 13.06 1.66 -5.24
C VAL A 120 13.14 3.02 -4.56
N VAL A 121 12.02 3.56 -4.04
CA VAL A 121 12.04 4.87 -3.37
C VAL A 121 12.89 4.82 -2.09
N ARG A 122 12.87 3.72 -1.34
CA ARG A 122 13.65 3.53 -0.12
C ARG A 122 15.16 3.56 -0.33
N HIS A 123 15.63 3.01 -1.44
CA HIS A 123 17.08 2.98 -1.78
C HIS A 123 17.51 4.08 -2.75
N THR A 124 16.61 5.02 -3.06
CA THR A 124 16.93 6.20 -3.86
C THR A 124 16.55 7.47 -3.11
N ARG A 125 15.28 7.90 -3.20
CA ARG A 125 14.85 9.21 -2.69
C ARG A 125 14.86 9.30 -1.17
N ASP A 126 14.57 8.22 -0.43
CA ASP A 126 14.73 8.23 1.03
C ASP A 126 16.22 8.40 1.42
N GLU A 127 17.17 7.82 0.67
CA GLU A 127 18.61 8.00 0.92
C GLU A 127 19.08 9.42 0.60
N GLU A 128 18.57 10.02 -0.50
CA GLU A 128 18.86 11.42 -0.84
C GLU A 128 18.22 12.40 0.14
N GLU A 129 16.96 12.22 0.52
CA GLU A 129 16.26 13.11 1.47
C GLU A 129 16.88 13.08 2.87
N SER A 130 17.47 11.95 3.27
CA SER A 130 18.17 11.80 4.56
C SER A 130 19.64 12.23 4.54
N GLY A 131 20.15 12.75 3.41
CA GLY A 131 21.56 13.17 3.25
C GLY A 131 22.58 12.02 3.22
N ARG A 132 22.18 10.78 3.52
CA ARG A 132 23.07 9.61 3.50
C ARG A 132 23.65 9.35 2.10
N GLN A 133 22.87 9.62 1.06
CA GLN A 133 23.33 9.46 -0.32
C GLN A 133 24.48 10.41 -0.67
N GLU A 134 24.53 11.61 -0.07
CA GLU A 134 25.62 12.58 -0.30
C GLU A 134 26.94 12.05 0.28
N LEU A 135 26.90 11.52 1.50
CA LEU A 135 28.05 10.87 2.13
C LEU A 135 28.55 9.68 1.30
N LEU A 136 27.63 8.84 0.80
CA LEU A 136 27.99 7.72 -0.08
C LEU A 136 28.57 8.19 -1.42
N SER A 137 28.10 9.32 -1.95
CA SER A 137 28.61 9.90 -3.19
C SER A 137 30.01 10.49 -3.08
N SER A 138 30.47 10.81 -1.85
CA SER A 138 31.85 11.24 -1.57
C SER A 138 32.86 10.07 -1.59
N ALA A 139 32.36 8.83 -1.52
CA ALA A 139 33.18 7.62 -1.63
C ALA A 139 33.35 7.21 -3.11
N MET A 140 33.98 6.04 -3.35
CA MET A 140 34.18 5.46 -4.70
C MET A 140 32.89 4.85 -5.28
N VAL A 141 31.79 5.59 -5.25
CA VAL A 141 30.47 5.20 -5.76
C VAL A 141 30.16 5.99 -7.03
N GLY A 142 29.91 5.28 -8.13
CA GLY A 142 29.56 5.91 -9.40
C GLY A 142 28.15 6.50 -9.40
N ARG A 143 27.92 7.55 -10.19
CA ARG A 143 26.64 8.29 -10.23
C ARG A 143 25.40 7.43 -10.56
N ARG A 144 25.56 6.36 -11.34
CA ARG A 144 24.44 5.45 -11.70
C ARG A 144 24.26 4.31 -10.71
N ALA A 145 25.26 4.03 -9.86
CA ALA A 145 25.28 2.88 -8.97
C ALA A 145 24.11 2.81 -7.97
N PRO A 146 23.67 3.91 -7.32
CA PRO A 146 22.54 3.87 -6.38
C PRO A 146 21.23 3.46 -7.05
N LEU A 147 20.93 4.08 -8.21
CA LEU A 147 19.74 3.76 -8.98
C LEU A 147 19.78 2.32 -9.51
N THR A 148 20.94 1.87 -10.01
CA THR A 148 21.12 0.49 -10.46
C THR A 148 20.95 -0.50 -9.31
N ALA A 149 21.52 -0.23 -8.13
CA ALA A 149 21.38 -1.08 -6.96
C ALA A 149 19.93 -1.19 -6.50
N ALA A 150 19.17 -0.09 -6.51
CA ALA A 150 17.75 -0.08 -6.16
C ALA A 150 16.90 -0.90 -7.15
N LEU A 151 17.15 -0.74 -8.46
CA LEU A 151 16.45 -1.53 -9.50
C LEU A 151 16.83 -3.01 -9.46
N LEU A 152 18.09 -3.35 -9.17
CA LEU A 152 18.52 -4.73 -8.97
C LEU A 152 17.91 -5.35 -7.72
N ALA A 153 17.74 -4.59 -6.63
CA ALA A 153 17.05 -5.07 -5.44
C ALA A 153 15.57 -5.38 -5.73
N ALA A 154 14.89 -4.52 -6.50
CA ALA A 154 13.54 -4.80 -6.98
C ALA A 154 13.49 -6.02 -7.92
N LEU A 155 14.48 -6.18 -8.80
CA LEU A 155 14.60 -7.35 -9.68
C LEU A 155 14.78 -8.65 -8.90
N VAL A 156 15.60 -8.65 -7.86
CA VAL A 156 15.76 -9.82 -6.97
C VAL A 156 14.45 -10.16 -6.27
N ALA A 157 13.72 -9.16 -5.74
CA ALA A 157 12.44 -9.37 -5.07
C ALA A 157 11.37 -9.94 -6.03
N ASN A 158 11.22 -9.35 -7.21
CA ASN A 158 10.25 -9.81 -8.22
C ASN A 158 10.65 -11.14 -8.85
N GLY A 159 11.95 -11.38 -9.05
CA GLY A 159 12.46 -12.67 -9.53
C GLY A 159 12.21 -13.79 -8.52
N ALA A 160 12.44 -13.53 -7.23
CA ALA A 160 12.09 -14.48 -6.17
C ALA A 160 10.59 -14.77 -6.15
N LEU A 161 9.74 -13.74 -6.28
CA LEU A 161 8.29 -13.91 -6.35
C LEU A 161 7.87 -14.74 -7.58
N ALA A 162 8.44 -14.47 -8.75
CA ALA A 162 8.19 -15.23 -9.97
C ALA A 162 8.55 -16.71 -9.80
N VAL A 163 9.71 -17.01 -9.22
CA VAL A 163 10.16 -18.38 -8.93
C VAL A 163 9.23 -19.08 -7.94
N LEU A 164 8.82 -18.40 -6.87
CA LEU A 164 7.92 -18.97 -5.86
C LEU A 164 6.54 -19.30 -6.44
N ILE A 165 5.96 -18.41 -7.26
CA ILE A 165 4.68 -18.64 -7.92
C ILE A 165 4.79 -19.76 -8.95
N ALA A 166 5.80 -19.71 -9.82
CA ALA A 166 6.00 -20.72 -10.87
C ALA A 166 6.26 -22.11 -10.28
N GLY A 167 7.14 -22.20 -9.27
CA GLY A 167 7.44 -23.45 -8.59
C GLY A 167 6.25 -23.99 -7.78
N GLY A 168 5.57 -23.11 -7.02
CA GLY A 168 4.46 -23.52 -6.16
C GLY A 168 3.19 -23.92 -6.92
N LEU A 169 2.98 -23.41 -8.15
CA LEU A 169 1.85 -23.80 -9.00
C LEU A 169 2.22 -24.77 -10.13
N ALA A 170 3.47 -25.24 -10.22
CA ALA A 170 3.91 -26.12 -11.32
C ALA A 170 3.02 -27.37 -11.47
N GLY A 171 2.51 -27.91 -10.35
CA GLY A 171 1.58 -29.05 -10.34
C GLY A 171 0.18 -28.76 -10.92
N GLN A 172 -0.18 -27.49 -11.13
CA GLN A 172 -1.43 -27.08 -11.80
C GLN A 172 -1.23 -26.83 -13.31
N GLY A 173 0.02 -26.91 -13.80
CA GLY A 173 0.40 -26.63 -15.19
C GLY A 173 1.65 -25.73 -15.25
N ALA A 174 2.81 -26.30 -15.58
CA ALA A 174 4.08 -25.57 -15.56
C ALA A 174 4.14 -24.34 -16.49
N PRO A 175 3.61 -24.36 -17.74
CA PRO A 175 3.60 -23.18 -18.60
C PRO A 175 2.79 -22.02 -18.01
N GLY A 176 1.57 -22.29 -17.55
CA GLY A 176 0.71 -21.28 -16.91
C GLY A 176 1.28 -20.76 -15.59
N ALA A 177 1.90 -21.63 -14.79
CA ALA A 177 2.58 -21.21 -13.56
C ALA A 177 3.75 -20.27 -13.84
N LEU A 178 4.55 -20.56 -14.87
CA LEU A 178 5.64 -19.71 -15.31
C LEU A 178 5.14 -18.37 -15.85
N ALA A 179 4.10 -18.37 -16.69
CA ALA A 179 3.48 -17.15 -17.20
C ALA A 179 2.95 -16.27 -16.06
N LEU A 180 2.19 -16.84 -15.11
CA LEU A 180 1.69 -16.07 -13.95
C LEU A 180 2.85 -15.49 -13.12
N GLY A 181 3.88 -16.27 -12.84
CA GLY A 181 5.05 -15.82 -12.08
C GLY A 181 5.78 -14.68 -12.78
N LEU A 182 6.06 -14.82 -14.08
CA LEU A 182 6.75 -13.80 -14.89
C LEU A 182 5.91 -12.53 -15.05
N GLY A 183 4.60 -12.67 -15.30
CA GLY A 183 3.70 -11.52 -15.39
C GLY A 183 3.63 -10.74 -14.08
N VAL A 184 3.48 -11.41 -12.94
CA VAL A 184 3.45 -10.74 -11.62
C VAL A 184 4.79 -10.02 -11.35
N GLY A 185 5.92 -10.67 -11.63
CA GLY A 185 7.24 -10.05 -11.53
C GLY A 185 7.42 -8.89 -12.51
N GLY A 186 6.86 -9.00 -13.72
CA GLY A 186 6.87 -7.98 -14.77
C GLY A 186 6.13 -6.71 -14.37
N VAL A 187 4.92 -6.86 -13.80
CA VAL A 187 4.18 -5.74 -13.20
C VAL A 187 5.02 -5.06 -12.13
N GLY A 188 5.60 -5.83 -11.21
CA GLY A 188 6.49 -5.30 -10.18
C GLY A 188 7.63 -4.47 -10.76
N MET A 189 8.30 -4.97 -11.80
CA MET A 189 9.40 -4.26 -12.45
C MET A 189 8.96 -2.99 -13.20
N VAL A 190 7.80 -2.97 -13.85
CA VAL A 190 7.26 -1.74 -14.46
C VAL A 190 7.04 -0.66 -13.41
N PHE A 191 6.50 -1.00 -12.24
CA PHE A 191 6.33 -0.03 -11.17
C PHE A 191 7.64 0.32 -10.45
N ALA A 192 8.64 -0.56 -10.45
CA ALA A 192 10.00 -0.24 -10.02
C ALA A 192 10.61 0.87 -10.89
N THR A 193 10.51 0.75 -12.21
CA THR A 193 11.05 1.76 -13.15
C THR A 193 10.21 3.03 -13.18
N ALA A 194 8.89 2.95 -13.01
CA ALA A 194 8.05 4.12 -12.81
C ALA A 194 8.45 4.90 -11.53
N ALA A 195 8.67 4.19 -10.42
CA ALA A 195 9.16 4.80 -9.18
C ALA A 195 10.52 5.50 -9.36
N ALA A 196 11.42 4.88 -10.13
CA ALA A 196 12.72 5.44 -10.45
C ALA A 196 12.63 6.75 -11.24
N ILE A 197 11.69 6.86 -12.19
CA ILE A 197 11.38 8.09 -12.93
C ILE A 197 10.86 9.15 -11.95
N VAL A 198 9.82 8.81 -11.19
CA VAL A 198 9.16 9.73 -10.25
C VAL A 198 10.15 10.25 -9.21
N ALA A 199 11.08 9.42 -8.74
CA ALA A 199 12.13 9.81 -7.80
C ALA A 199 13.06 10.93 -8.33
N GLN A 200 13.16 11.12 -9.66
CA GLN A 200 13.90 12.25 -10.24
C GLN A 200 13.10 13.56 -10.27
N PHE A 201 11.76 13.47 -10.25
CA PHE A 201 10.89 14.63 -10.34
C PHE A 201 10.65 15.33 -9.00
N THR A 202 10.85 14.69 -7.85
CA THR A 202 10.55 15.26 -6.53
C THR A 202 11.71 15.11 -5.56
N GLN A 203 11.92 16.09 -4.67
CA GLN A 203 12.88 15.96 -3.56
C GLN A 203 12.35 15.12 -2.39
N SER A 204 11.03 14.98 -2.29
CA SER A 204 10.38 14.22 -1.21
C SER A 204 10.10 12.79 -1.64
N ALA A 205 10.60 11.84 -0.87
CA ALA A 205 10.34 10.43 -1.03
C ALA A 205 8.88 10.06 -0.70
N ARG A 206 8.25 10.80 0.20
CA ARG A 206 6.80 10.69 0.45
C ARG A 206 6.00 11.05 -0.81
N LEU A 207 6.34 12.16 -1.45
CA LEU A 207 5.68 12.56 -2.69
C LEU A 207 5.99 11.55 -3.81
N ALA A 208 7.19 10.98 -3.86
CA ALA A 208 7.54 9.96 -4.84
C ALA A 208 6.69 8.69 -4.67
N LYS A 209 6.56 8.19 -3.43
CA LYS A 209 5.67 7.06 -3.10
C LYS A 209 4.22 7.37 -3.48
N GLY A 210 3.73 8.57 -3.15
CA GLY A 210 2.37 9.01 -3.45
C GLY A 210 2.07 9.12 -4.94
N LEU A 211 2.95 9.75 -5.72
CA LEU A 211 2.79 9.89 -7.18
C LEU A 211 2.87 8.54 -7.88
N THR A 212 3.83 7.69 -7.51
CA THR A 212 3.93 6.33 -8.09
C THR A 212 2.74 5.47 -7.71
N GLY A 213 2.29 5.55 -6.45
CA GLY A 213 1.07 4.89 -5.98
C GLY A 213 -0.17 5.39 -6.72
N GLY A 214 -0.25 6.69 -7.04
CA GLY A 214 -1.28 7.26 -7.89
C GLY A 214 -1.27 6.68 -9.31
N VAL A 215 -0.09 6.55 -9.93
CA VAL A 215 0.06 5.89 -11.24
C VAL A 215 -0.42 4.43 -11.18
N LEU A 216 -0.05 3.70 -10.13
CA LEU A 216 -0.50 2.32 -9.90
C LEU A 216 -2.03 2.23 -9.71
N GLY A 217 -2.61 3.12 -8.90
CA GLY A 217 -4.05 3.22 -8.70
C GLY A 217 -4.80 3.53 -10.00
N THR A 218 -4.30 4.48 -10.79
CA THR A 218 -4.86 4.78 -12.11
C THR A 218 -4.78 3.56 -13.04
N ALA A 219 -3.66 2.83 -13.06
CA ALA A 219 -3.55 1.60 -13.84
C ALA A 219 -4.58 0.55 -13.40
N PHE A 220 -4.83 0.40 -12.10
CA PHE A 220 -5.85 -0.51 -11.59
C PHE A 220 -7.26 -0.09 -12.02
N VAL A 221 -7.59 1.21 -11.92
CA VAL A 221 -8.89 1.74 -12.33
C VAL A 221 -9.11 1.61 -13.84
N LEU A 222 -8.09 1.90 -14.66
CA LEU A 222 -8.18 1.74 -16.12
C LEU A 222 -8.44 0.28 -16.51
N ARG A 223 -7.75 -0.66 -15.85
CA ARG A 223 -8.00 -2.09 -16.01
C ARG A 223 -9.44 -2.45 -15.64
N ALA A 224 -9.86 -2.11 -14.42
CA ALA A 224 -11.21 -2.38 -13.92
C ALA A 224 -12.32 -1.80 -14.83
N ALA A 225 -12.14 -0.57 -15.30
CA ALA A 225 -13.06 0.07 -16.25
C ALA A 225 -13.08 -0.68 -17.59
N GLY A 226 -11.93 -1.10 -18.11
CA GLY A 226 -11.84 -1.88 -19.33
C GLY A 226 -12.55 -3.23 -19.25
N ASP A 227 -12.37 -3.95 -18.15
CA ASP A 227 -12.95 -5.29 -17.95
C ASP A 227 -14.46 -5.25 -17.64
N SER A 228 -14.93 -4.12 -17.09
CA SER A 228 -16.36 -3.87 -16.95
C SER A 228 -17.04 -3.72 -18.32
N ALA A 229 -16.35 -3.10 -19.29
CA ALA A 229 -16.88 -2.79 -20.61
C ALA A 229 -16.79 -3.96 -21.60
N ALA A 230 -15.75 -4.80 -21.52
CA ALA A 230 -15.54 -5.94 -22.43
C ALA A 230 -15.27 -7.24 -21.65
N THR A 231 -15.81 -8.35 -22.14
CA THR A 231 -15.73 -9.67 -21.47
C THR A 231 -14.53 -10.51 -21.90
N ASP A 232 -13.80 -10.11 -22.95
CA ASP A 232 -12.75 -10.91 -23.61
C ASP A 232 -11.33 -10.38 -23.39
N GLY A 233 -11.19 -9.27 -22.64
CA GLY A 233 -9.93 -8.57 -22.41
C GLY A 233 -9.48 -7.69 -23.60
N SER A 234 -10.34 -7.46 -24.60
CA SER A 234 -10.01 -6.65 -25.78
C SER A 234 -10.01 -5.14 -25.55
N SER A 235 -10.54 -4.68 -24.40
CA SER A 235 -10.73 -3.25 -24.13
C SER A 235 -9.40 -2.48 -24.20
N PRO A 236 -9.33 -1.37 -24.96
CA PRO A 236 -8.14 -0.52 -25.00
C PRO A 236 -7.72 -0.02 -23.61
N LEU A 237 -8.67 0.17 -22.70
CA LEU A 237 -8.40 0.60 -21.33
C LEU A 237 -7.63 -0.46 -20.52
N THR A 238 -7.97 -1.74 -20.71
CA THR A 238 -7.24 -2.88 -20.13
C THR A 238 -5.81 -2.94 -20.69
N TRP A 239 -5.64 -2.71 -22.00
CA TRP A 239 -4.33 -2.74 -22.66
C TRP A 239 -3.41 -1.54 -22.36
N VAL A 240 -3.94 -0.42 -21.87
CA VAL A 240 -3.11 0.69 -21.36
C VAL A 240 -2.51 0.36 -19.99
N SER A 241 -3.14 -0.54 -19.24
CA SER A 241 -2.72 -0.90 -17.89
C SER A 241 -1.70 -2.05 -17.88
N PRO A 242 -0.54 -1.90 -17.22
CA PRO A 242 0.37 -3.02 -16.98
C PRO A 242 -0.28 -4.18 -16.19
N LEU A 243 -1.30 -3.88 -15.38
CA LEU A 243 -2.08 -4.92 -14.69
C LEU A 243 -2.99 -5.69 -15.67
N GLY A 244 -3.48 -5.03 -16.71
CA GLY A 244 -4.24 -5.67 -17.77
C GLY A 244 -3.38 -6.50 -18.72
N TRP A 245 -2.08 -6.21 -18.84
CA TRP A 245 -1.12 -7.08 -19.53
C TRP A 245 -0.98 -8.43 -18.83
N LEU A 246 -0.82 -8.43 -17.50
CA LEU A 246 -0.76 -9.67 -16.70
C LEU A 246 -2.00 -10.56 -16.93
N GLU A 247 -3.17 -9.93 -16.99
CA GLU A 247 -4.42 -10.63 -17.26
C GLU A 247 -4.47 -11.16 -18.71
N ASN A 248 -4.07 -10.34 -19.69
CA ASN A 248 -4.04 -10.69 -21.11
C ASN A 248 -2.91 -11.65 -21.49
N GLU A 249 -1.95 -11.91 -20.59
CA GLU A 249 -0.99 -13.02 -20.72
C GLU A 249 -1.69 -14.38 -20.65
N ARG A 250 -2.91 -14.43 -20.07
CA ARG A 250 -3.78 -15.61 -19.96
C ARG A 250 -3.11 -16.84 -19.34
N PRO A 251 -2.56 -16.74 -18.11
CA PRO A 251 -1.93 -17.90 -17.46
C PRO A 251 -2.91 -19.06 -17.25
N PHE A 252 -2.50 -20.30 -17.55
CA PHE A 252 -3.30 -21.53 -17.47
C PHE A 252 -4.51 -21.59 -18.43
N ALA A 253 -4.48 -20.78 -19.49
CA ALA A 253 -5.40 -20.84 -20.60
C ALA A 253 -4.58 -21.00 -21.88
N ASP A 254 -4.62 -20.01 -22.78
CA ASP A 254 -3.74 -19.93 -23.95
C ASP A 254 -2.68 -18.85 -23.70
N GLU A 255 -1.52 -19.24 -23.13
CA GLU A 255 -0.52 -18.26 -22.72
C GLU A 255 -0.03 -17.40 -23.88
N ARG A 256 -0.19 -16.09 -23.75
CA ARG A 256 0.24 -15.10 -24.74
C ARG A 256 1.63 -14.58 -24.38
N TRP A 257 2.65 -15.42 -24.55
CA TRP A 257 4.05 -15.12 -24.22
C TRP A 257 4.60 -13.81 -24.80
N TRP A 258 4.06 -13.36 -25.94
CA TRP A 258 4.45 -12.08 -26.52
C TRP A 258 4.10 -10.88 -25.61
N VAL A 259 3.15 -11.01 -24.68
CA VAL A 259 2.81 -9.95 -23.71
C VAL A 259 3.98 -9.64 -22.78
N LEU A 260 4.85 -10.62 -22.50
CA LEU A 260 6.10 -10.39 -21.75
C LEU A 260 7.02 -9.38 -22.44
N LEU A 261 6.94 -9.25 -23.77
CA LEU A 261 7.66 -8.21 -24.52
C LEU A 261 7.20 -6.81 -24.09
N LEU A 262 5.90 -6.61 -23.81
CA LEU A 262 5.38 -5.32 -23.38
C LEU A 262 5.97 -4.91 -22.02
N PHE A 263 6.05 -5.84 -21.07
CA PHE A 263 6.74 -5.63 -19.79
C PHE A 263 8.21 -5.29 -20.02
N ALA A 264 8.93 -6.07 -20.83
CA ALA A 264 10.35 -5.85 -21.09
C ALA A 264 10.62 -4.49 -21.76
N VAL A 265 9.83 -4.12 -22.76
CA VAL A 265 9.92 -2.82 -23.46
C VAL A 265 9.59 -1.67 -22.50
N ALA A 266 8.53 -1.77 -21.71
CA ALA A 266 8.17 -0.75 -20.74
C ALA A 266 9.29 -0.54 -19.70
N VAL A 267 9.83 -1.62 -19.13
CA VAL A 267 10.94 -1.58 -18.16
C VAL A 267 12.19 -0.96 -18.80
N ALA A 268 12.53 -1.35 -20.04
CA ALA A 268 13.69 -0.82 -20.74
C ALA A 268 13.55 0.69 -21.03
N LEU A 269 12.40 1.12 -21.57
CA LEU A 269 12.15 2.52 -21.90
C LEU A 269 12.07 3.40 -20.64
N GLN A 270 11.34 2.95 -19.61
CA GLN A 270 11.23 3.68 -18.35
C GLN A 270 12.57 3.72 -17.60
N GLY A 271 13.32 2.62 -17.60
CA GLY A 271 14.66 2.56 -17.03
C GLY A 271 15.62 3.51 -17.74
N ALA A 272 15.64 3.51 -19.08
CA ALA A 272 16.47 4.43 -19.87
C ALA A 272 16.11 5.90 -19.57
N LEU A 273 14.81 6.22 -19.47
CA LEU A 273 14.34 7.55 -19.08
C LEU A 273 14.80 7.92 -17.66
N ALA A 274 14.69 7.01 -16.70
CA ALA A 274 15.14 7.24 -15.33
C ALA A 274 16.65 7.53 -15.26
N TYR A 275 17.49 6.77 -15.99
CA TYR A 275 18.92 7.01 -16.07
C TYR A 275 19.26 8.32 -16.79
N ALA A 276 18.53 8.69 -17.84
CA ALA A 276 18.72 9.95 -18.55
C ALA A 276 18.40 11.15 -17.65
N LEU A 277 17.30 11.08 -16.90
CA LEU A 277 16.90 12.09 -15.91
C LEU A 277 17.91 12.18 -14.77
N ALA A 278 18.32 11.06 -14.18
CA ALA A 278 19.31 11.02 -13.11
C ALA A 278 20.69 11.56 -13.55
N GLY A 279 21.05 11.36 -14.84
CA GLY A 279 22.28 11.89 -15.42
C GLY A 279 22.27 13.40 -15.68
N ARG A 280 21.11 14.03 -15.70
CA ARG A 280 20.95 15.49 -15.91
C ARG A 280 20.70 16.26 -14.61
N ARG A 281 20.35 15.55 -13.52
CA ARG A 281 19.98 16.12 -12.23
C ARG A 281 21.12 16.01 -11.22
N ASP A 282 21.44 17.10 -10.53
CA ASP A 282 22.38 17.08 -9.41
C ASP A 282 21.78 16.37 -8.18
N VAL A 283 22.64 15.80 -7.34
CA VAL A 283 22.21 15.09 -6.12
C VAL A 283 21.42 16.07 -5.23
N GLY A 284 20.34 15.59 -4.62
CA GLY A 284 19.47 16.42 -3.79
C GLY A 284 18.46 17.29 -4.57
N MET A 285 18.74 17.65 -5.82
CA MET A 285 17.83 18.45 -6.68
C MET A 285 16.65 17.63 -7.22
N SER A 286 15.69 18.27 -7.89
CA SER A 286 14.57 17.63 -8.59
C SER A 286 14.12 18.42 -9.80
N PHE A 287 13.49 17.76 -10.78
CA PHE A 287 12.95 18.45 -11.97
C PHE A 287 11.68 19.25 -11.70
N LEU A 288 10.88 18.90 -10.68
CA LEU A 288 9.84 19.79 -10.20
C LEU A 288 10.47 20.75 -9.18
N PRO A 289 10.38 22.07 -9.41
CA PRO A 289 10.97 23.03 -8.49
C PRO A 289 10.24 23.01 -7.15
N THR A 290 11.01 22.95 -6.06
CA THR A 290 10.49 23.20 -4.72
C THR A 290 10.13 24.67 -4.63
N ARG A 291 8.83 24.98 -4.60
CA ARG A 291 8.37 26.37 -4.51
C ARG A 291 8.95 26.99 -3.23
N PRO A 292 9.61 28.16 -3.29
CA PRO A 292 10.25 28.80 -2.13
C PRO A 292 9.27 29.16 -1.01
N GLY A 293 7.96 28.98 -1.23
CA GLY A 293 6.91 29.41 -0.33
C GLY A 293 6.59 30.90 -0.53
N PRO A 294 5.51 31.39 0.07
CA PRO A 294 5.21 32.82 0.07
C PRO A 294 6.30 33.59 0.83
N ALA A 295 6.59 34.83 0.40
CA ALA A 295 7.58 35.71 1.04
C ALA A 295 7.29 35.95 2.53
N SER A 296 6.01 35.91 2.91
CA SER A 296 5.57 35.86 4.30
C SER A 296 4.91 34.51 4.60
N GLY A 297 5.42 33.83 5.64
CA GLY A 297 4.87 32.57 6.11
C GLY A 297 3.46 32.76 6.68
N ARG A 298 2.47 32.02 6.16
CA ARG A 298 1.08 32.03 6.68
C ARG A 298 0.84 30.99 7.78
N LEU A 299 1.87 30.24 8.19
CA LEU A 299 1.77 29.20 9.21
C LEU A 299 1.98 29.80 10.61
N GLY A 300 0.96 30.47 11.13
CA GLY A 300 1.02 31.14 12.43
C GLY A 300 0.81 30.23 13.65
N THR A 301 0.49 28.94 13.45
CA THR A 301 0.20 28.01 14.55
C THR A 301 0.74 26.61 14.28
N ALA A 302 1.06 25.87 15.35
CA ALA A 302 1.42 24.46 15.27
C ALA A 302 0.33 23.59 14.60
N TRP A 303 -0.92 24.02 14.70
CA TRP A 303 -2.08 23.37 14.10
C TRP A 303 -2.09 23.52 12.58
N ALA A 304 -1.82 24.74 12.09
CA ALA A 304 -1.70 25.00 10.66
C ALA A 304 -0.54 24.20 10.04
N LEU A 305 0.58 24.07 10.79
CA LEU A 305 1.70 23.23 10.38
C LEU A 305 1.30 21.75 10.34
N ALA A 306 0.66 21.24 11.39
CA ALA A 306 0.18 19.85 11.44
C ALA A 306 -0.77 19.54 10.26
N TRP A 307 -1.70 20.46 9.95
CA TRP A 307 -2.59 20.32 8.80
C TRP A 307 -1.82 20.27 7.48
N ARG A 308 -0.89 21.21 7.26
CA ARG A 308 -0.07 21.21 6.04
C ARG A 308 0.71 19.91 5.86
N LEU A 309 1.19 19.34 6.96
CA LEU A 309 1.97 18.11 7.00
C LEU A 309 1.13 16.84 6.78
N GLN A 310 -0.16 16.85 7.16
CA GLN A 310 -1.04 15.69 7.12
C GLN A 310 -2.08 15.72 5.99
N ARG A 311 -2.44 16.89 5.46
CA ARG A 311 -3.52 17.06 4.47
C ARG A 311 -3.42 16.12 3.28
N GLY A 312 -2.21 15.87 2.76
CA GLY A 312 -2.02 14.95 1.64
C GLY A 312 -2.38 13.51 1.99
N GLY A 313 -2.04 13.08 3.20
CA GLY A 313 -2.44 11.78 3.72
C GLY A 313 -3.95 11.70 3.94
N VAL A 314 -4.54 12.70 4.62
CA VAL A 314 -5.99 12.74 4.86
C VAL A 314 -6.78 12.71 3.56
N LEU A 315 -6.40 13.52 2.56
CA LEU A 315 -7.06 13.54 1.25
C LEU A 315 -6.89 12.22 0.50
N GLY A 316 -5.70 11.61 0.52
CA GLY A 316 -5.46 10.31 -0.11
C GLY A 316 -6.32 9.20 0.49
N TRP A 317 -6.37 9.11 1.82
CA TRP A 317 -7.22 8.14 2.52
C TRP A 317 -8.72 8.44 2.31
N SER A 318 -9.12 9.71 2.30
CA SER A 318 -10.49 10.14 2.04
C SER A 318 -10.97 9.68 0.67
N LEU A 319 -10.17 9.92 -0.37
CA LEU A 319 -10.49 9.48 -1.73
C LEU A 319 -10.50 7.95 -1.84
N GLY A 320 -9.54 7.28 -1.20
CA GLY A 320 -9.48 5.81 -1.16
C GLY A 320 -10.70 5.18 -0.50
N PHE A 321 -11.15 5.73 0.63
CA PHE A 321 -12.35 5.26 1.33
C PHE A 321 -13.63 5.52 0.54
N LEU A 322 -13.76 6.70 -0.07
CA LEU A 322 -14.89 7.01 -0.94
C LEU A 322 -14.98 6.02 -2.11
N ALA A 323 -13.86 5.77 -2.78
CA ALA A 323 -13.79 4.85 -3.91
C ALA A 323 -14.04 3.39 -3.48
N ALA A 324 -13.43 2.94 -2.38
CA ALA A 324 -13.64 1.59 -1.83
C ALA A 324 -15.08 1.37 -1.41
N GLY A 325 -15.68 2.35 -0.72
CA GLY A 325 -17.09 2.34 -0.38
C GLY A 325 -17.96 2.18 -1.63
N ALA A 326 -17.78 3.04 -2.64
CA ALA A 326 -18.55 2.98 -3.88
C ALA A 326 -18.41 1.63 -4.59
N ALA A 327 -17.21 1.06 -4.63
CA ALA A 327 -16.97 -0.26 -5.21
C ALA A 327 -17.70 -1.37 -4.41
N PHE A 328 -17.59 -1.39 -3.09
CA PHE A 328 -18.28 -2.37 -2.24
C PHE A 328 -19.80 -2.23 -2.31
N GLY A 329 -20.31 -1.00 -2.45
CA GLY A 329 -21.73 -0.74 -2.62
C GLY A 329 -22.25 -1.34 -3.92
N GLY A 330 -21.52 -1.14 -5.02
CA GLY A 330 -21.87 -1.73 -6.32
C GLY A 330 -21.79 -3.26 -6.36
N ILE A 331 -20.92 -3.87 -5.56
CA ILE A 331 -20.88 -5.33 -5.38
C ILE A 331 -22.12 -5.83 -4.63
N THR A 332 -22.65 -5.04 -3.70
CA THR A 332 -23.84 -5.40 -2.91
C THR A 332 -25.07 -5.62 -3.81
N GLN A 333 -25.24 -4.81 -4.87
CA GLN A 333 -26.29 -5.04 -5.87
C GLN A 333 -26.05 -6.35 -6.65
N GLY A 334 -24.83 -6.57 -7.15
CA GLY A 334 -24.50 -7.77 -7.91
C GLY A 334 -24.56 -9.07 -7.11
N ALA A 335 -24.48 -9.02 -5.78
CA ALA A 335 -24.66 -10.18 -4.90
C ALA A 335 -26.13 -10.65 -4.85
N SER A 336 -27.10 -9.75 -5.02
CA SER A 336 -28.52 -10.11 -5.11
C SER A 336 -28.86 -10.82 -6.42
N ASP A 337 -28.14 -10.52 -7.50
CA ASP A 337 -28.28 -11.17 -8.81
C ASP A 337 -27.62 -12.57 -8.88
N LEU A 338 -26.75 -12.91 -7.91
CA LEU A 338 -26.08 -14.21 -7.80
C LEU A 338 -26.94 -15.31 -7.14
N VAL A 339 -28.16 -14.97 -6.73
CA VAL A 339 -29.09 -15.91 -6.09
C VAL A 339 -29.73 -16.80 -7.16
N GLY A 340 -29.19 -18.01 -7.32
CA GLY A 340 -29.78 -19.04 -8.19
C GLY A 340 -31.02 -19.73 -7.60
N ASP A 341 -31.83 -20.33 -8.46
CA ASP A 341 -33.10 -21.05 -8.17
C ASP A 341 -32.93 -22.40 -7.42
N ASN A 342 -31.92 -22.54 -6.55
CA ASN A 342 -31.70 -23.79 -5.82
C ASN A 342 -32.41 -23.76 -4.46
N ALA A 343 -33.24 -24.78 -4.18
CA ALA A 343 -34.10 -24.85 -2.98
C ALA A 343 -33.30 -24.72 -1.67
N ARG A 344 -32.07 -25.28 -1.61
CA ARG A 344 -31.18 -25.18 -0.45
C ARG A 344 -30.67 -23.76 -0.19
N THR A 345 -30.43 -22.99 -1.25
CA THR A 345 -30.01 -21.58 -1.12
C THR A 345 -31.17 -20.73 -0.59
N ARG A 346 -32.38 -20.98 -1.08
CA ARG A 346 -33.60 -20.29 -0.62
C ARG A 346 -33.91 -20.53 0.85
N GLU A 347 -33.77 -21.76 1.33
CA GLU A 347 -34.01 -22.13 2.74
C GLU A 347 -32.99 -21.48 3.70
N ILE A 348 -31.73 -21.34 3.27
CA ILE A 348 -30.68 -20.61 4.01
C ILE A 348 -31.00 -19.10 4.04
N ILE A 349 -31.44 -18.54 2.92
CA ILE A 349 -31.85 -17.13 2.81
C ILE A 349 -33.04 -16.84 3.74
N GLU A 350 -34.07 -17.68 3.71
CA GLU A 350 -35.26 -17.53 4.57
C GLU A 350 -34.90 -17.61 6.06
N ARG A 351 -34.01 -18.53 6.44
CA ARG A 351 -33.49 -18.63 7.82
C ARG A 351 -32.67 -17.42 8.27
N MET A 352 -32.06 -16.69 7.35
CA MET A 352 -31.31 -15.46 7.65
C MET A 352 -32.17 -14.19 7.59
N GLY A 353 -33.49 -14.32 7.48
CA GLY A 353 -34.42 -13.17 7.42
C GLY A 353 -34.75 -12.70 6.01
N GLY A 354 -34.47 -13.50 4.98
CA GLY A 354 -34.71 -13.17 3.58
C GLY A 354 -33.53 -12.44 2.93
N GLN A 355 -33.75 -11.91 1.72
CA GLN A 355 -32.72 -11.18 0.97
C GLN A 355 -32.20 -9.95 1.73
N SER A 356 -33.08 -9.26 2.46
CA SER A 356 -32.75 -8.10 3.30
C SER A 356 -31.73 -8.46 4.38
N GLY A 357 -31.92 -9.56 5.11
CA GLY A 357 -30.97 -10.01 6.13
C GLY A 357 -29.57 -10.36 5.59
N ILE A 358 -29.48 -10.89 4.36
CA ILE A 358 -28.19 -11.14 3.70
C ILE A 358 -27.51 -9.84 3.30
N THR A 359 -28.28 -8.91 2.72
CA THR A 359 -27.78 -7.60 2.33
C THR A 359 -27.27 -6.84 3.57
N ASP A 360 -28.02 -6.87 4.66
CA ASP A 360 -27.63 -6.21 5.92
C ASP A 360 -26.39 -6.85 6.55
N ALA A 361 -26.29 -8.18 6.54
CA ALA A 361 -25.11 -8.89 7.01
C ALA A 361 -23.87 -8.56 6.15
N PHE A 362 -24.04 -8.48 4.83
CA PHE A 362 -22.98 -8.09 3.90
C PHE A 362 -22.54 -6.64 4.13
N LEU A 363 -23.48 -5.70 4.26
CA LEU A 363 -23.20 -4.30 4.56
C LEU A 363 -22.53 -4.15 5.93
N ALA A 364 -22.97 -4.88 6.95
CA ALA A 364 -22.32 -4.90 8.26
C ALA A 364 -20.87 -5.40 8.18
N ALA A 365 -20.60 -6.44 7.38
CA ALA A 365 -19.25 -6.91 7.14
C ALA A 365 -18.38 -5.88 6.39
N MET A 366 -18.92 -5.21 5.36
CA MET A 366 -18.21 -4.19 4.60
C MET A 366 -17.89 -2.95 5.45
N THR A 367 -18.85 -2.48 6.27
CA THR A 367 -18.62 -1.36 7.19
C THR A 367 -17.59 -1.70 8.26
N GLY A 368 -17.65 -2.91 8.84
CA GLY A 368 -16.63 -3.42 9.76
C GLY A 368 -15.24 -3.46 9.11
N MET A 369 -15.14 -3.96 7.89
CA MET A 369 -13.91 -3.98 7.09
C MET A 369 -13.34 -2.57 6.88
N LEU A 370 -14.17 -1.60 6.47
CA LEU A 370 -13.75 -0.20 6.34
C LEU A 370 -13.24 0.35 7.67
N GLY A 371 -13.94 0.07 8.78
CA GLY A 371 -13.51 0.44 10.13
C GLY A 371 -12.12 -0.10 10.46
N MET A 372 -11.90 -1.40 10.26
CA MET A 372 -10.60 -2.04 10.53
C MET A 372 -9.47 -1.44 9.68
N VAL A 373 -9.73 -1.16 8.40
CA VAL A 373 -8.76 -0.46 7.54
C VAL A 373 -8.50 0.98 8.03
N ALA A 374 -9.50 1.66 8.58
CA ALA A 374 -9.34 3.01 9.16
C ALA A 374 -8.45 3.01 10.41
N ALA A 375 -8.29 1.87 11.10
CA ALA A 375 -7.29 1.71 12.15
C ALA A 375 -5.86 1.94 11.64
N LEU A 376 -5.56 1.55 10.40
CA LEU A 376 -4.25 1.78 9.78
C LEU A 376 -4.01 3.28 9.54
N TYR A 377 -5.05 4.00 9.11
CA TYR A 377 -5.00 5.45 8.95
C TYR A 377 -4.66 6.13 10.28
N ILE A 378 -5.44 5.88 11.34
CA ILE A 378 -5.27 6.60 12.60
C ILE A 378 -3.91 6.32 13.24
N VAL A 379 -3.40 5.07 13.17
CA VAL A 379 -2.05 4.73 13.63
C VAL A 379 -0.98 5.48 12.82
N SER A 380 -1.10 5.47 11.49
CA SER A 380 -0.14 6.19 10.62
C SER A 380 -0.13 7.71 10.87
N SER A 381 -1.29 8.28 11.18
CA SER A 381 -1.46 9.71 11.47
C SER A 381 -0.92 10.08 12.85
N VAL A 382 -1.20 9.28 13.88
CA VAL A 382 -0.67 9.48 15.25
C VAL A 382 0.86 9.35 15.27
N LEU A 383 1.42 8.32 14.62
CA LEU A 383 2.87 8.10 14.55
C LEU A 383 3.62 9.18 13.76
N ARG A 384 2.91 10.13 13.13
CA ARG A 384 3.55 11.32 12.59
C ARG A 384 4.23 12.16 13.67
N LEU A 385 3.69 12.17 14.89
CA LEU A 385 4.35 12.81 16.04
C LEU A 385 5.72 12.19 16.32
N HIS A 386 5.77 10.86 16.36
CA HIS A 386 7.02 10.11 16.49
C HIS A 386 8.00 10.41 15.35
N GLY A 387 7.52 10.51 14.12
CA GLY A 387 8.34 10.87 12.97
C GLY A 387 8.90 12.29 13.02
N GLU A 388 8.16 13.27 13.56
CA GLU A 388 8.66 14.63 13.74
C GLU A 388 9.68 14.71 14.89
N GLU A 389 9.49 13.94 15.96
CA GLU A 389 10.43 13.85 17.09
C GLU A 389 11.73 13.16 16.67
N THR A 390 11.67 11.97 16.09
CA THR A 390 12.87 11.19 15.67
C THR A 390 13.65 11.82 14.52
N SER A 391 13.04 12.72 13.76
CA SER A 391 13.73 13.48 12.72
C SER A 391 14.27 14.84 13.22
N GLN A 392 14.24 15.09 14.54
CA GLN A 392 14.66 16.36 15.16
C GLN A 392 13.94 17.60 14.61
N ARG A 393 12.77 17.43 13.99
CA ARG A 393 11.93 18.54 13.48
C ARG A 393 11.02 19.11 14.57
N ALA A 394 10.72 18.33 15.60
CA ALA A 394 9.92 18.78 16.73
C ALA A 394 10.67 19.79 17.63
N GLU A 395 11.99 19.63 17.80
CA GLU A 395 12.79 20.44 18.73
C GLU A 395 12.80 21.94 18.40
N PRO A 396 13.04 22.38 17.14
CA PRO A 396 12.99 23.79 16.80
C PRO A 396 11.61 24.42 17.05
N ILE A 397 10.54 23.65 16.90
CA ILE A 397 9.16 24.12 17.14
C ILE A 397 8.91 24.27 18.64
N LEU A 398 9.34 23.29 19.44
CA LEU A 398 9.11 23.25 20.88
C LEU A 398 10.08 24.15 21.66
N ALA A 399 11.16 24.62 21.04
CA ALA A 399 12.01 25.69 21.57
C ALA A 399 11.34 27.07 21.52
N ASN A 400 10.29 27.24 20.71
CA ASN A 400 9.46 28.45 20.68
C ASN A 400 8.38 28.41 21.77
N ALA A 401 7.54 29.46 21.85
CA ALA A 401 6.39 29.53 22.79
C ALA A 401 5.22 28.59 22.41
N VAL A 402 5.51 27.33 22.06
CA VAL A 402 4.52 26.29 21.72
C VAL A 402 4.64 25.15 22.73
N GLY A 403 3.62 25.01 23.58
CA GLY A 403 3.56 23.87 24.51
C GLY A 403 3.40 22.52 23.81
N ARG A 404 3.99 21.47 24.40
CA ARG A 404 3.96 20.08 23.88
C ARG A 404 2.55 19.57 23.59
N LEU A 405 1.59 19.86 24.48
CA LEU A 405 0.20 19.46 24.30
C LEU A 405 -0.48 20.21 23.15
N ARG A 406 -0.15 21.49 22.94
CA ARG A 406 -0.69 22.28 21.83
C ARG A 406 -0.15 21.78 20.48
N TRP A 407 1.12 21.39 20.44
CA TRP A 407 1.74 20.76 19.29
C TRP A 407 1.11 19.39 19.00
N ALA A 408 1.05 18.51 20.00
CA ALA A 408 0.45 17.18 19.87
C ALA A 408 -1.03 17.26 19.47
N GLY A 409 -1.81 18.12 20.13
CA GLY A 409 -3.23 18.34 19.83
C GLY A 409 -3.49 18.71 18.38
N GLY A 410 -2.61 19.52 17.77
CA GLY A 410 -2.71 19.84 16.34
C GLY A 410 -2.61 18.62 15.42
N HIS A 411 -1.74 17.65 15.75
CA HIS A 411 -1.66 16.39 15.01
C HIS A 411 -2.81 15.44 15.33
N LEU A 412 -3.21 15.35 16.60
CA LEU A 412 -4.26 14.43 17.03
C LEU A 412 -5.64 14.85 16.53
N VAL A 413 -5.97 16.14 16.47
CA VAL A 413 -7.25 16.56 15.87
C VAL A 413 -7.37 16.12 14.42
N ILE A 414 -6.26 16.12 13.68
CA ILE A 414 -6.25 15.61 12.30
C ILE A 414 -6.37 14.09 12.27
N ALA A 415 -5.72 13.38 13.20
CA ALA A 415 -5.81 11.92 13.28
C ALA A 415 -7.23 11.44 13.60
N PHE A 416 -7.82 11.96 14.67
CA PHE A 416 -9.13 11.56 15.15
C PHE A 416 -10.24 12.13 14.25
N GLY A 417 -10.16 13.41 13.87
CA GLY A 417 -11.14 14.03 12.97
C GLY A 417 -11.05 13.53 11.53
N GLY A 418 -9.84 13.22 11.05
CA GLY A 418 -9.64 12.58 9.76
C GLY A 418 -10.19 11.15 9.73
N ALA A 419 -10.14 10.41 10.84
CA ALA A 419 -10.76 9.09 10.93
C ALA A 419 -12.29 9.18 10.78
N VAL A 420 -12.92 10.20 11.37
CA VAL A 420 -14.35 10.49 11.15
C VAL A 420 -14.60 10.80 9.68
N LEU A 421 -13.82 11.71 9.09
CA LEU A 421 -13.99 12.11 7.69
C LEU A 421 -13.90 10.92 6.72
N ILE A 422 -12.88 10.06 6.86
CA ILE A 422 -12.72 8.92 5.95
C ILE A 422 -13.84 7.88 6.13
N MET A 423 -14.33 7.65 7.35
CA MET A 423 -15.47 6.74 7.58
C MET A 423 -16.76 7.33 7.03
N LEU A 424 -16.95 8.64 7.15
CA LEU A 424 -18.10 9.34 6.58
C LEU A 424 -18.09 9.25 5.04
N LEU A 425 -16.94 9.47 4.42
CA LEU A 425 -16.77 9.30 2.97
C LEU A 425 -16.85 7.85 2.51
N GLY A 426 -16.35 6.89 3.31
CA GLY A 426 -16.49 5.47 3.04
C GLY A 426 -17.95 5.02 3.11
N GLY A 427 -18.69 5.45 4.12
CA GLY A 427 -20.14 5.22 4.23
C GLY A 427 -20.94 5.90 3.13
N ALA A 428 -20.59 7.15 2.77
CA ALA A 428 -21.20 7.84 1.64
C ALA A 428 -20.92 7.12 0.32
N GLY A 429 -19.68 6.67 0.08
CA GLY A 429 -19.33 5.84 -1.05
C GLY A 429 -20.15 4.55 -1.08
N LEU A 430 -20.21 3.84 0.05
CA LEU A 430 -20.95 2.58 0.18
C LEU A 430 -22.44 2.77 -0.11
N GLY A 431 -23.06 3.81 0.46
CA GLY A 431 -24.45 4.17 0.19
C GLY A 431 -24.69 4.57 -1.28
N LEU A 432 -23.78 5.34 -1.89
CA LEU A 432 -23.86 5.71 -3.30
C LEU A 432 -23.75 4.48 -4.22
N GLY A 433 -22.84 3.55 -3.92
CA GLY A 433 -22.69 2.33 -4.71
C GLY A 433 -23.86 1.36 -4.52
N TYR A 434 -24.41 1.27 -3.31
CA TYR A 434 -25.55 0.41 -3.01
C TYR A 434 -26.86 0.97 -3.58
N GLY A 435 -26.99 2.30 -3.65
CA GLY A 435 -28.12 2.99 -4.27
C GLY A 435 -29.42 2.98 -3.47
N HIS A 436 -29.44 2.33 -2.30
CA HIS A 436 -30.59 2.19 -1.42
C HIS A 436 -30.21 2.61 0.01
N GLU A 437 -31.16 3.19 0.74
CA GLU A 437 -31.06 3.50 2.18
C GLU A 437 -29.66 3.98 2.66
N PRO A 438 -29.14 5.12 2.16
CA PRO A 438 -27.80 5.59 2.51
C PRO A 438 -27.64 5.96 3.99
N GLY A 439 -28.75 6.26 4.69
CA GLY A 439 -28.77 6.63 6.11
C GLY A 439 -28.26 5.51 7.03
N PRO A 440 -28.93 4.34 7.05
CA PRO A 440 -28.48 3.17 7.83
C PRO A 440 -27.04 2.75 7.53
N VAL A 441 -26.63 2.75 6.26
CA VAL A 441 -25.26 2.40 5.84
C VAL A 441 -24.24 3.41 6.38
N LEU A 442 -24.54 4.70 6.29
CA LEU A 442 -23.68 5.74 6.86
C LEU A 442 -23.60 5.62 8.39
N GLY A 443 -24.73 5.36 9.05
CA GLY A 443 -24.78 5.11 10.49
C GLY A 443 -23.90 3.92 10.91
N ALA A 444 -23.98 2.80 10.18
CA ALA A 444 -23.16 1.61 10.41
C ALA A 444 -21.66 1.89 10.21
N CYS A 445 -21.28 2.71 9.23
CA CYS A 445 -19.90 3.15 9.06
C CYS A 445 -19.43 4.03 10.23
N LEU A 446 -20.22 5.01 10.65
CA LEU A 446 -19.87 5.91 11.75
C LEU A 446 -19.80 5.17 13.10
N LEU A 447 -20.57 4.10 13.26
CA LEU A 447 -20.52 3.23 14.45
C LEU A 447 -19.15 2.60 14.68
N GLN A 448 -18.30 2.49 13.65
CA GLN A 448 -16.96 1.94 13.77
C GLN A 448 -15.95 2.91 14.42
N ILE A 449 -16.27 4.21 14.50
CA ILE A 449 -15.35 5.25 14.96
C ILE A 449 -14.79 5.01 16.37
N PRO A 450 -15.57 4.60 17.39
CA PRO A 450 -15.03 4.33 18.73
C PRO A 450 -13.94 3.24 18.73
N ALA A 451 -14.08 2.20 17.90
CA ALA A 451 -13.05 1.17 17.77
C ALA A 451 -11.79 1.72 17.11
N VAL A 452 -11.93 2.52 16.04
CA VAL A 452 -10.80 3.21 15.39
C VAL A 452 -10.08 4.13 16.40
N TRP A 453 -10.83 4.92 17.17
CA TRP A 453 -10.30 5.80 18.19
C TRP A 453 -9.62 5.05 19.34
N THR A 454 -10.09 3.85 19.69
CA THR A 454 -9.44 3.01 20.71
C THR A 454 -8.03 2.60 20.25
N VAL A 455 -7.89 2.16 19.00
CA VAL A 455 -6.57 1.84 18.42
C VAL A 455 -5.68 3.09 18.31
N GLY A 456 -6.26 4.23 17.91
CA GLY A 456 -5.55 5.51 17.90
C GLY A 456 -5.10 5.95 19.29
N GLY A 457 -5.95 5.80 20.30
CA GLY A 457 -5.65 6.10 21.71
C GLY A 457 -4.50 5.24 22.24
N LEU A 458 -4.48 3.95 21.91
CA LEU A 458 -3.37 3.06 22.23
C LEU A 458 -2.07 3.52 21.55
N ALA A 459 -2.12 3.95 20.28
CA ALA A 459 -0.95 4.51 19.61
C ALA A 459 -0.45 5.80 20.27
N VAL A 460 -1.37 6.67 20.75
CA VAL A 460 -1.03 7.88 21.51
C VAL A 460 -0.39 7.51 22.86
N LEU A 461 -0.92 6.50 23.56
CA LEU A 461 -0.37 6.01 24.82
C LEU A 461 1.05 5.47 24.63
N LEU A 462 1.25 4.57 23.66
CA LEU A 462 2.56 4.02 23.33
C LEU A 462 3.53 5.14 22.94
N TYR A 463 3.10 6.06 22.08
CA TYR A 463 3.91 7.21 21.70
C TYR A 463 4.29 8.06 22.91
N GLY A 464 3.35 8.36 23.82
CA GLY A 464 3.58 9.25 24.96
C GLY A 464 4.43 8.64 26.07
N VAL A 465 4.24 7.35 26.38
CA VAL A 465 4.94 6.66 27.48
C VAL A 465 6.28 6.08 27.01
N PHE A 466 6.30 5.41 25.85
CA PHE A 466 7.46 4.67 25.35
C PHE A 466 7.77 5.07 23.90
N PRO A 467 8.40 6.24 23.66
CA PRO A 467 8.57 6.79 22.31
C PRO A 467 9.33 5.85 21.38
N ARG A 468 10.34 5.15 21.89
CA ARG A 468 11.16 4.19 21.12
C ARG A 468 10.36 2.99 20.61
N SER A 469 9.30 2.59 21.33
CA SER A 469 8.41 1.49 20.93
C SER A 469 7.11 1.97 20.31
N ALA A 470 6.93 3.27 20.07
CA ALA A 470 5.74 3.83 19.41
C ALA A 470 5.41 3.10 18.08
N PRO A 471 6.39 2.75 17.21
CA PRO A 471 6.10 1.96 16.01
C PRO A 471 5.43 0.60 16.28
N GLY A 472 5.53 0.07 17.50
CA GLY A 472 4.81 -1.14 17.95
C GLY A 472 3.28 -1.02 17.87
N ALA A 473 2.73 0.19 17.76
CA ALA A 473 1.31 0.40 17.46
C ALA A 473 0.85 -0.28 16.16
N TRP A 474 1.75 -0.48 15.18
CA TRP A 474 1.47 -1.28 13.99
C TRP A 474 1.21 -2.75 14.30
N GLY A 475 1.90 -3.30 15.31
CA GLY A 475 1.64 -4.66 15.78
C GLY A 475 0.24 -4.79 16.39
N ALA A 476 -0.18 -3.80 17.18
CA ALA A 476 -1.53 -3.77 17.74
C ALA A 476 -2.61 -3.64 16.65
N ALA A 477 -2.43 -2.73 15.69
CA ALA A 477 -3.35 -2.63 14.55
C ALA A 477 -3.38 -3.93 13.73
N GLY A 478 -2.22 -4.51 13.41
CA GLY A 478 -2.10 -5.78 12.71
C GLY A 478 -2.82 -6.92 13.45
N LEU A 479 -2.66 -7.03 14.76
CA LEU A 479 -3.36 -8.01 15.60
C LEU A 479 -4.88 -7.83 15.52
N VAL A 480 -5.38 -6.59 15.63
CA VAL A 480 -6.81 -6.30 15.54
C VAL A 480 -7.38 -6.68 14.17
N LEU A 481 -6.65 -6.41 13.08
CA LEU A 481 -7.04 -6.83 11.73
C LEU A 481 -7.05 -8.36 11.59
N LEU A 482 -6.00 -9.04 12.08
CA LEU A 482 -5.89 -10.50 12.03
C LEU A 482 -7.03 -11.18 12.82
N LEU A 483 -7.29 -10.71 14.04
CA LEU A 483 -8.40 -11.22 14.85
C LEU A 483 -9.74 -10.98 14.16
N GLY A 484 -9.96 -9.80 13.57
CA GLY A 484 -11.23 -9.48 12.89
C GLY A 484 -11.51 -10.35 11.66
N TRP A 485 -10.47 -10.68 10.88
CA TRP A 485 -10.64 -11.36 9.59
C TRP A 485 -10.42 -12.86 9.65
N ILE A 486 -9.42 -13.29 10.42
CA ILE A 486 -8.95 -14.67 10.45
C ILE A 486 -9.38 -15.35 11.75
N GLY A 487 -9.54 -14.59 12.83
CA GLY A 487 -9.91 -15.13 14.15
C GLY A 487 -11.12 -16.07 14.12
N PRO A 488 -12.27 -15.66 13.53
CA PRO A 488 -13.43 -16.53 13.41
C PRO A 488 -13.19 -17.76 12.52
N ALA A 489 -12.33 -17.66 11.52
CA ALA A 489 -12.03 -18.76 10.61
C ALA A 489 -11.09 -19.81 11.23
N LEU A 490 -10.33 -19.43 12.27
CA LEU A 490 -9.41 -20.30 13.00
C LEU A 490 -9.98 -20.76 14.36
N ASP A 491 -11.25 -20.46 14.64
CA ASP A 491 -11.90 -20.75 15.93
C ASP A 491 -11.05 -20.29 17.15
N VAL A 492 -10.48 -19.07 17.04
CA VAL A 492 -9.63 -18.50 18.09
C VAL A 492 -10.43 -18.32 19.39
N PRO A 493 -9.85 -18.62 20.58
CA PRO A 493 -10.54 -18.45 21.85
C PRO A 493 -11.15 -17.06 22.03
N GLN A 494 -12.37 -17.00 22.58
CA GLN A 494 -13.12 -15.76 22.74
C GLN A 494 -12.35 -14.66 23.49
N VAL A 495 -11.55 -15.04 24.50
CA VAL A 495 -10.68 -14.11 25.25
C VAL A 495 -9.73 -13.34 24.34
N LEU A 496 -9.21 -13.98 23.29
CA LEU A 496 -8.36 -13.32 22.29
C LEU A 496 -9.18 -12.47 21.34
N MET A 497 -10.38 -12.92 20.95
CA MET A 497 -11.31 -12.14 20.12
C MET A 497 -11.78 -10.86 20.79
N ASP A 498 -12.00 -10.90 22.11
CA ASP A 498 -12.45 -9.77 22.93
C ASP A 498 -11.38 -8.67 23.09
N LEU A 499 -10.12 -8.94 22.73
CA LEU A 499 -9.07 -7.91 22.62
C LEU A 499 -9.34 -6.94 21.47
N SER A 500 -10.08 -7.36 20.45
CA SER A 500 -10.42 -6.51 19.32
C SER A 500 -11.56 -5.56 19.70
N PRO A 501 -11.38 -4.22 19.62
CA PRO A 501 -12.45 -3.28 19.93
C PRO A 501 -13.64 -3.41 18.96
N TYR A 502 -13.41 -3.96 17.77
CA TYR A 502 -14.46 -4.17 16.77
C TYR A 502 -15.44 -5.29 17.13
N GLY A 503 -15.02 -6.25 17.97
CA GLY A 503 -15.89 -7.35 18.39
C GLY A 503 -17.05 -6.91 19.29
N HIS A 504 -16.91 -5.76 19.96
CA HIS A 504 -17.88 -5.23 20.93
C HIS A 504 -18.95 -4.33 20.30
N LEU A 505 -18.75 -3.88 19.05
CA LEU A 505 -19.67 -2.95 18.40
C LEU A 505 -20.93 -3.67 17.88
N PRO A 506 -22.10 -3.00 17.92
CA PRO A 506 -23.31 -3.52 17.29
C PRO A 506 -23.11 -3.75 15.78
N LYS A 507 -23.73 -4.81 15.25
CA LYS A 507 -23.67 -5.16 13.84
C LYS A 507 -24.81 -4.49 13.07
N LEU A 508 -24.69 -3.20 12.77
CA LEU A 508 -25.65 -2.47 11.92
C LEU A 508 -25.32 -2.63 10.42
N PRO A 509 -26.31 -2.53 9.50
CA PRO A 509 -27.72 -2.19 9.72
C PRO A 509 -28.65 -3.33 10.18
N GLY A 510 -28.24 -4.60 10.15
CA GLY A 510 -29.13 -5.75 10.43
C GLY A 510 -29.35 -6.12 11.90
N GLY A 511 -28.61 -5.52 12.84
CA GLY A 511 -28.73 -5.75 14.28
C GLY A 511 -29.40 -4.60 15.03
N GLU A 512 -29.68 -4.81 16.32
CA GLU A 512 -30.19 -3.73 17.17
C GLU A 512 -29.08 -2.83 17.70
N MET A 513 -29.38 -1.53 17.81
CA MET A 513 -28.44 -0.56 18.34
C MET A 513 -28.30 -0.69 19.86
N THR A 514 -27.09 -0.95 20.34
CA THR A 514 -26.76 -0.90 21.77
C THR A 514 -25.71 0.18 22.03
N TRP A 515 -26.05 1.16 22.87
CA TRP A 515 -25.19 2.32 23.13
C TRP A 515 -24.08 2.04 24.15
N THR A 516 -24.25 1.04 25.02
CA THR A 516 -23.29 0.76 26.09
C THR A 516 -21.89 0.44 25.56
N PRO A 517 -21.68 -0.48 24.61
CA PRO A 517 -20.33 -0.78 24.09
C PRO A 517 -19.69 0.42 23.38
N VAL A 518 -20.52 1.19 22.66
CA VAL A 518 -20.11 2.41 21.95
C VAL A 518 -19.52 3.43 22.93
N LEU A 519 -20.26 3.74 24.00
CA LEU A 519 -19.84 4.68 25.03
C LEU A 519 -18.60 4.19 25.79
N VAL A 520 -18.54 2.91 26.13
CA VAL A 520 -17.39 2.30 26.82
C VAL A 520 -16.12 2.44 25.97
N LEU A 521 -16.17 2.09 24.67
CA LEU A 521 -15.03 2.23 23.77
C LEU A 521 -14.60 3.70 23.61
N THR A 522 -15.55 4.63 23.50
CA THR A 522 -15.23 6.07 23.45
C THR A 522 -14.53 6.54 24.71
N VAL A 523 -14.98 6.10 25.91
CA VAL A 523 -14.34 6.43 27.19
C VAL A 523 -12.94 5.82 27.28
N ILE A 524 -12.77 4.55 26.86
CA ILE A 524 -11.45 3.90 26.80
C ILE A 524 -10.51 4.68 25.88
N ALA A 525 -10.96 5.03 24.68
CA ALA A 525 -10.16 5.82 23.74
C ALA A 525 -9.73 7.16 24.36
N ALA A 526 -10.65 7.89 25.00
CA ALA A 526 -10.35 9.14 25.69
C ALA A 526 -9.35 8.95 26.84
N GLY A 527 -9.48 7.87 27.63
CA GLY A 527 -8.57 7.51 28.71
C GLY A 527 -7.16 7.21 28.20
N LEU A 528 -7.02 6.40 27.15
CA LEU A 528 -5.73 6.06 26.52
C LEU A 528 -5.04 7.31 25.95
N THR A 529 -5.80 8.15 25.22
CA THR A 529 -5.28 9.41 24.67
C THR A 529 -4.87 10.38 25.78
N GLY A 530 -5.68 10.53 26.83
CA GLY A 530 -5.39 11.37 27.99
C GLY A 530 -4.12 10.92 28.71
N ALA A 531 -4.01 9.63 29.00
CA ALA A 531 -2.81 9.05 29.61
C ALA A 531 -1.56 9.28 28.74
N GLY A 532 -1.63 9.04 27.44
CA GLY A 532 -0.52 9.31 26.52
C GLY A 532 -0.11 10.79 26.47
N LEU A 533 -1.06 11.71 26.47
CA LEU A 533 -0.79 13.15 26.51
C LEU A 533 -0.19 13.61 27.85
N THR A 534 -0.67 13.06 28.97
CA THR A 534 -0.08 13.36 30.29
C THR A 534 1.37 12.87 30.39
N ALA A 535 1.68 11.70 29.84
CA ALA A 535 3.05 11.19 29.74
C ALA A 535 3.92 12.09 28.85
N LEU A 536 3.43 12.47 27.67
CA LEU A 536 4.12 13.37 26.74
C LEU A 536 4.45 14.74 27.38
N ARG A 537 3.57 15.24 28.24
CA ARG A 537 3.79 16.51 28.96
C ARG A 537 4.94 16.42 29.95
N ARG A 538 5.16 15.25 30.57
CA ARG A 538 6.12 15.06 31.67
C ARG A 538 7.48 14.56 31.22
N ARG A 539 7.54 13.75 30.16
CA ARG A 539 8.80 13.17 29.68
C ARG A 539 9.69 14.19 28.98
N ASP A 540 10.95 13.86 28.74
CA ASP A 540 11.81 14.58 27.80
C ASP A 540 11.57 14.15 26.35
N LEU A 541 11.95 15.01 25.40
CA LEU A 541 11.93 14.67 23.98
C LEU A 541 13.16 13.82 23.67
N SER A 542 13.01 12.81 22.81
CA SER A 542 14.16 12.03 22.37
C SER A 542 15.03 12.84 21.41
N THR A 543 16.24 13.20 21.85
CA THR A 543 17.32 13.78 21.03
C THR A 543 18.03 12.75 20.17
#